data_AF-A0A5K7Z291-F1
#
_entry.id   AF-A0A5K7Z291-F1
#
_cell.length_a   1.000
_cell.length_b   1.000
_cell.length_c   1.000
_cell.angle_alpha   90.00
_cell.angle_beta   90.00
_cell.angle_gamma   90.00
#
_symmetry.space_group_name_H-M   'P 1'
#
loop_
_entity.id
_entity.type
_entity.pdbx_description
1 polymer ?
#
loop_
_entity_poly.entity_id
_entity_poly.type
_entity_poly.pdbx_seq_one_letter_code
_entity_poly.pdbx_strand_id
1 'polypeptide(L)'
;MSPKQKIIRILDHDGGVVSGETLSAELGVSRVSIWKHIKGLVQQGIPIQSSARGYRLASDPDSLHPYHFASRQDRIHFFPETGSTMDEAMRLARDGCPDFTVAVALRQTRGRGRMQRVWSSDAGGLYFTVVVRPGIPLMFSGLVNLAAAIDVADILSSGYAVAAGLKWPNDILVNEKKICGILSQMEAEGDQVDYLNLGMGLNVNNQPESVEAGAVSLKSLLGRPVPRREILVAFLDAFEKRMKNFDPAAVIQQWKSHNVTLGKRVRVATVKETVEGLAVDLDAHGGLILQLADGTRQTAVHGDCFHGP
;
A
#
# COMPACT_ATOMS: atom_id res chain seq x y z
N MET A 1 -15.42 -21.65 5.37
CA MET A 1 -14.04 -21.90 4.90
C MET A 1 -14.01 -23.09 3.96
N SER A 2 -13.38 -22.94 2.80
CA SER A 2 -13.14 -24.02 1.84
C SER A 2 -12.16 -25.07 2.39
N PRO A 3 -12.14 -26.31 1.86
CA PRO A 3 -11.16 -27.33 2.25
C PRO A 3 -9.71 -26.84 2.13
N LYS A 4 -9.40 -26.09 1.07
CA LYS A 4 -8.08 -25.48 0.83
C LYS A 4 -7.67 -24.51 1.95
N GLN A 5 -8.57 -23.63 2.38
CA GLN A 5 -8.30 -22.70 3.49
C GLN A 5 -8.05 -23.43 4.80
N LYS A 6 -8.82 -24.48 5.09
CA LYS A 6 -8.61 -25.32 6.29
C LYS A 6 -7.23 -25.99 6.27
N ILE A 7 -6.82 -26.56 5.13
CA ILE A 7 -5.50 -27.17 4.97
C ILE A 7 -4.39 -26.16 5.28
N ILE A 8 -4.43 -24.97 4.68
CA ILE A 8 -3.39 -23.97 4.90
C ILE A 8 -3.32 -23.59 6.39
N ARG A 9 -4.47 -23.37 7.03
CA ARG A 9 -4.54 -23.02 8.46
C ARG A 9 -3.91 -24.09 9.36
N ILE A 10 -4.17 -25.38 9.07
CA ILE A 10 -3.58 -26.49 9.84
C ILE A 10 -2.05 -26.52 9.64
N LEU A 11 -1.59 -26.39 8.39
CA LEU A 11 -0.16 -26.42 8.07
C LEU A 11 0.62 -25.21 8.61
N ASP A 12 -0.03 -24.04 8.69
CA ASP A 12 0.55 -22.80 9.21
C ASP A 12 0.65 -22.84 10.75
N HIS A 13 -0.38 -23.34 11.43
CA HIS A 13 -0.42 -23.41 12.90
C HIS A 13 0.60 -24.39 13.49
N ASP A 14 0.76 -25.57 12.88
CA ASP A 14 1.64 -26.61 13.45
C ASP A 14 3.14 -26.32 13.22
N GLY A 15 3.49 -25.52 12.20
CA GLY A 15 4.88 -25.19 11.80
C GLY A 15 5.76 -26.38 11.36
N GLY A 16 5.32 -27.59 11.68
CA GLY A 16 5.94 -28.88 11.39
C GLY A 16 5.26 -29.62 10.23
N VAL A 17 5.55 -30.92 10.14
CA VAL A 17 5.00 -31.80 9.10
C VAL A 17 3.71 -32.43 9.62
N VAL A 18 2.60 -32.22 8.92
CA VAL A 18 1.29 -32.80 9.22
C VAL A 18 1.01 -33.95 8.26
N SER A 19 0.65 -35.11 8.81
CA SER A 19 0.40 -36.31 8.00
C SER A 19 -0.87 -36.16 7.12
N GLY A 20 -0.91 -36.88 5.99
CA GLY A 20 -2.10 -36.90 5.15
C GLY A 20 -3.31 -37.53 5.84
N GLU A 21 -3.07 -38.48 6.75
CA GLU A 21 -4.07 -39.08 7.64
C GLU A 21 -4.68 -38.05 8.58
N THR A 22 -3.86 -37.24 9.25
CA THR A 22 -4.32 -36.16 10.13
C THR A 22 -5.20 -35.16 9.38
N LEU A 23 -4.73 -34.67 8.22
CA LEU A 23 -5.52 -33.76 7.39
C LEU A 23 -6.83 -34.40 6.91
N SER A 24 -6.79 -35.69 6.56
CA SER A 24 -7.97 -36.45 6.12
C SER A 24 -9.03 -36.55 7.22
N ALA A 25 -8.60 -36.84 8.46
CA ALA A 25 -9.47 -36.91 9.63
C ALA A 25 -10.08 -35.54 9.99
N GLU A 26 -9.26 -34.49 10.05
CA GLU A 26 -9.68 -33.12 10.38
C GLU A 26 -10.69 -32.54 9.37
N LEU A 27 -10.51 -32.85 8.08
CA LEU A 27 -11.38 -32.34 7.02
C LEU A 27 -12.57 -33.25 6.70
N GLY A 28 -12.58 -34.50 7.20
CA GLY A 28 -13.60 -35.49 6.87
C GLY A 28 -13.60 -35.88 5.38
N VAL A 29 -12.44 -35.87 4.71
CA VAL A 29 -12.30 -36.21 3.29
C VAL A 29 -11.17 -37.23 3.08
N SER A 30 -11.17 -37.97 1.96
CA SER A 30 -10.15 -38.99 1.70
C SER A 30 -8.74 -38.41 1.51
N ARG A 31 -7.69 -39.20 1.79
CA ARG A 31 -6.28 -38.81 1.53
C ARG A 31 -6.03 -38.43 0.06
N VAL A 32 -6.73 -39.07 -0.88
CA VAL A 32 -6.67 -38.71 -2.31
C VAL A 32 -7.22 -37.30 -2.53
N SER A 33 -8.28 -36.91 -1.83
CA SER A 33 -8.84 -35.55 -1.88
C SER A 33 -7.88 -34.53 -1.27
N ILE A 34 -7.24 -34.85 -0.13
CA ILE A 34 -6.16 -34.02 0.44
C ILE A 34 -5.04 -33.80 -0.58
N TRP A 35 -4.53 -34.87 -1.20
CA TRP A 35 -3.48 -34.76 -2.22
C TRP A 35 -3.91 -33.86 -3.40
N LYS A 36 -5.15 -33.99 -3.89
CA LYS A 36 -5.68 -33.11 -4.96
C LYS A 36 -5.73 -31.65 -4.52
N HIS A 37 -6.19 -31.36 -3.29
CA HIS A 37 -6.21 -30.01 -2.75
C HIS A 37 -4.80 -29.43 -2.60
N ILE A 38 -3.86 -30.19 -2.01
CA ILE A 38 -2.45 -29.80 -1.87
C ILE A 38 -1.82 -29.51 -3.23
N LYS A 39 -2.01 -30.39 -4.21
CA LYS A 39 -1.51 -30.16 -5.57
C LYS A 39 -2.05 -28.87 -6.16
N GLY A 40 -3.34 -28.59 -5.98
CA GLY A 40 -3.97 -27.35 -6.42
C GLY A 40 -3.47 -26.11 -5.66
N LEU A 41 -3.07 -26.23 -4.39
CA LEU A 41 -2.47 -25.15 -3.60
C LEU A 41 -1.05 -24.83 -4.08
N VAL A 42 -0.23 -25.86 -4.32
CA VAL A 42 1.12 -25.72 -4.88
C VAL A 42 1.08 -25.07 -6.26
N GLN A 43 0.11 -25.45 -7.11
CA GLN A 43 -0.11 -24.81 -8.41
C GLN A 43 -0.53 -23.33 -8.31
N GLN A 44 -1.10 -22.92 -7.18
CA GLN A 44 -1.44 -21.53 -6.88
C GLN A 44 -0.25 -20.75 -6.28
N GLY A 45 0.94 -21.36 -6.19
CA GLY A 45 2.15 -20.73 -5.67
C GLY A 45 2.34 -20.87 -4.16
N ILE A 46 1.45 -21.58 -3.46
CA ILE A 46 1.56 -21.75 -2.02
C ILE A 46 2.69 -22.76 -1.74
N PRO A 47 3.70 -22.39 -0.93
CA PRO A 47 4.94 -23.16 -0.83
C PRO A 47 4.78 -24.36 0.13
N ILE A 48 4.00 -25.35 -0.28
CA ILE A 48 3.79 -26.59 0.49
C ILE A 48 4.83 -27.63 0.08
N GLN A 49 5.64 -28.05 1.03
CA GLN A 49 6.58 -29.15 0.86
C GLN A 49 5.90 -30.48 1.17
N SER A 50 6.10 -31.47 0.30
CA SER A 50 5.57 -32.84 0.46
C SER A 50 6.71 -33.80 0.80
N SER A 51 6.46 -34.72 1.73
CA SER A 51 7.39 -35.79 2.12
C SER A 51 6.63 -37.08 2.43
N ALA A 52 7.34 -38.19 2.62
CA ALA A 52 6.72 -39.46 3.06
C ALA A 52 5.98 -39.35 4.40
N ARG A 53 6.37 -38.39 5.25
CA ARG A 53 5.76 -38.13 6.57
C ARG A 53 4.53 -37.21 6.51
N GLY A 54 4.26 -36.60 5.35
CA GLY A 54 3.16 -35.65 5.19
C GLY A 54 3.60 -34.33 4.56
N TYR A 55 2.86 -33.28 4.88
CA TYR A 55 2.96 -31.96 4.27
C TYR A 55 3.37 -30.91 5.29
N ARG A 56 4.14 -29.91 4.87
CA ARG A 56 4.39 -28.71 5.67
C ARG A 56 4.30 -27.47 4.80
N LEU A 57 3.84 -26.37 5.37
CA LEU A 57 4.00 -25.07 4.74
C LEU A 57 5.46 -24.63 4.96
N ALA A 58 6.17 -24.27 3.89
CA ALA A 58 7.49 -23.68 4.03
C ALA A 58 7.36 -22.27 4.60
N SER A 59 8.32 -21.86 5.42
CA SER A 59 8.37 -20.49 5.92
C SER A 59 8.61 -19.54 4.74
N ASP A 60 7.66 -18.64 4.53
CA ASP A 60 7.76 -17.54 3.58
C ASP A 60 7.38 -16.24 4.30
N PRO A 61 8.37 -15.52 4.87
CA PRO A 61 8.12 -14.27 5.58
C PRO A 61 7.61 -13.16 4.64
N ASP A 62 7.83 -13.29 3.33
CA ASP A 62 7.50 -12.27 2.32
C ASP A 62 6.17 -12.52 1.61
N SER A 63 5.56 -13.70 1.80
CA SER A 63 4.29 -14.05 1.16
C SER A 63 3.17 -13.07 1.52
N LEU A 64 2.46 -12.61 0.49
CA LEU A 64 1.30 -11.71 0.59
C LEU A 64 -0.02 -12.46 0.42
N HIS A 65 -0.02 -13.79 0.53
CA HIS A 65 -1.27 -14.55 0.47
C HIS A 65 -2.18 -14.25 1.67
N PRO A 66 -3.52 -14.30 1.48
CA PRO A 66 -4.48 -13.84 2.49
C PRO A 66 -4.37 -14.55 3.84
N TYR A 67 -4.02 -15.83 3.85
CA TYR A 67 -3.97 -16.64 5.06
C TYR A 67 -2.89 -16.19 6.06
N HIS A 68 -1.93 -15.37 5.63
CA HIS A 68 -0.94 -14.77 6.53
C HIS A 68 -1.44 -13.51 7.25
N PHE A 69 -2.66 -13.05 7.00
CA PHE A 69 -3.21 -11.80 7.55
C PHE A 69 -4.25 -12.02 8.66
N ALA A 70 -4.24 -13.17 9.33
CA ALA A 70 -5.06 -13.48 10.50
C ALA A 70 -6.52 -13.01 10.38
N SER A 71 -6.98 -12.09 11.24
CA SER A 71 -8.35 -11.54 11.24
C SER A 71 -8.73 -10.78 9.97
N ARG A 72 -7.74 -10.35 9.16
CA ARG A 72 -7.94 -9.64 7.89
C ARG A 72 -7.96 -10.56 6.68
N GLN A 73 -7.79 -11.89 6.83
CA GLN A 73 -7.72 -12.83 5.72
C GLN A 73 -8.84 -12.62 4.69
N ASP A 74 -10.08 -12.46 5.14
CA ASP A 74 -11.24 -12.32 4.24
C ASP A 74 -11.33 -10.94 3.55
N ARG A 75 -10.47 -9.99 3.94
CA ARG A 75 -10.33 -8.66 3.34
C ARG A 75 -9.12 -8.54 2.41
N ILE A 76 -8.22 -9.52 2.39
CA ILE A 76 -7.04 -9.50 1.51
C ILE A 76 -7.35 -10.26 0.21
N HIS A 77 -7.32 -9.52 -0.90
CA HIS A 77 -7.42 -10.04 -2.25
C HIS A 77 -6.03 -10.04 -2.88
N PHE A 78 -5.41 -11.21 -2.93
CA PHE A 78 -4.07 -11.40 -3.47
C PHE A 78 -4.10 -11.77 -4.95
N PHE A 79 -3.26 -11.10 -5.74
CA PHE A 79 -3.06 -11.35 -7.15
C PHE A 79 -1.58 -11.61 -7.45
N PRO A 80 -1.19 -12.76 -8.02
CA PRO A 80 0.16 -12.93 -8.54
C PRO A 80 0.52 -11.84 -9.56
N GLU A 81 -0.45 -11.50 -10.40
CA GLU A 81 -0.36 -10.44 -11.41
C GLU A 81 -1.75 -9.85 -11.65
N THR A 82 -1.82 -8.54 -11.87
CA THR A 82 -3.03 -7.84 -12.33
C THR A 82 -2.66 -6.67 -13.26
N GLY A 83 -3.64 -6.08 -13.94
CA GLY A 83 -3.45 -4.81 -14.62
C GLY A 83 -3.07 -3.70 -13.64
N SER A 84 -3.89 -3.50 -12.60
CA SER A 84 -3.60 -2.56 -11.51
C SER A 84 -4.41 -2.95 -10.28
N THR A 85 -3.79 -2.89 -9.10
CA THR A 85 -4.47 -3.03 -7.81
C THR A 85 -5.55 -1.97 -7.59
N MET A 86 -5.39 -0.78 -8.19
CA MET A 86 -6.41 0.28 -8.17
C MET A 86 -7.67 -0.16 -8.91
N ASP A 87 -7.52 -0.78 -10.08
CA ASP A 87 -8.65 -1.26 -10.88
C ASP A 87 -9.40 -2.40 -10.15
N GLU A 88 -8.65 -3.31 -9.50
CA GLU A 88 -9.26 -4.38 -8.69
C GLU A 88 -9.98 -3.83 -7.46
N ALA A 89 -9.39 -2.87 -6.75
CA ALA A 89 -10.00 -2.24 -5.58
C ALA A 89 -11.27 -1.47 -5.95
N MET A 90 -11.28 -0.71 -7.04
CA MET A 90 -12.49 -0.05 -7.56
C MET A 90 -13.60 -1.05 -7.86
N ARG A 91 -13.27 -2.19 -8.48
CA ARG A 91 -14.25 -3.24 -8.75
C ARG A 91 -14.82 -3.81 -7.43
N LEU A 92 -13.95 -4.15 -6.48
CA LEU A 92 -14.36 -4.67 -5.17
C LEU A 92 -15.23 -3.66 -4.40
N ALA A 93 -14.88 -2.37 -4.46
CA ALA A 93 -15.63 -1.30 -3.80
C ALA A 93 -17.06 -1.17 -4.36
N ARG A 94 -17.21 -1.19 -5.70
CA ARG A 94 -18.50 -1.18 -6.39
C ARG A 94 -19.33 -2.43 -6.14
N ASP A 95 -18.67 -3.57 -5.92
CA ASP A 95 -19.31 -4.83 -5.50
C ASP A 95 -19.70 -4.82 -4.00
N GLY A 96 -19.49 -3.71 -3.29
CA GLY A 96 -19.90 -3.54 -1.89
C GLY A 96 -18.96 -4.17 -0.87
N CYS A 97 -17.65 -4.24 -1.17
CA CYS A 97 -16.69 -4.83 -0.23
C CYS A 97 -16.66 -4.07 1.13
N PRO A 98 -16.31 -4.77 2.23
CA PRO A 98 -16.15 -4.16 3.54
C PRO A 98 -15.08 -3.06 3.57
N ASP A 99 -15.17 -2.19 4.57
CA ASP A 99 -14.11 -1.24 4.89
C ASP A 99 -12.78 -1.95 5.18
N PHE A 100 -11.67 -1.31 4.79
CA PHE A 100 -10.31 -1.87 4.83
C PHE A 100 -10.11 -3.17 4.02
N THR A 101 -10.88 -3.35 2.94
CA THR A 101 -10.55 -4.36 1.92
C THR A 101 -9.28 -3.95 1.14
N VAL A 102 -8.38 -4.91 0.91
CA VAL A 102 -7.08 -4.67 0.27
C VAL A 102 -6.96 -5.53 -0.99
N ALA A 103 -6.67 -4.90 -2.12
CA ALA A 103 -6.15 -5.58 -3.30
C ALA A 103 -4.62 -5.47 -3.30
N VAL A 104 -3.90 -6.59 -3.27
CA VAL A 104 -2.42 -6.63 -3.25
C VAL A 104 -1.90 -7.50 -4.38
N ALA A 105 -0.82 -7.06 -5.04
CA ALA A 105 -0.24 -7.79 -6.15
C ALA A 105 1.29 -7.92 -6.07
N LEU A 106 1.83 -9.02 -6.61
CA LEU A 106 3.29 -9.16 -6.76
C LEU A 106 3.83 -8.37 -7.96
N ARG A 107 3.00 -8.17 -8.99
CA ARG A 107 3.33 -7.43 -10.22
C ARG A 107 2.09 -6.73 -10.77
N GLN A 108 2.26 -5.55 -11.36
CA GLN A 108 1.22 -4.88 -12.15
C GLN A 108 1.70 -4.67 -13.58
N THR A 109 0.87 -4.97 -14.58
CA THR A 109 1.21 -4.76 -16.00
C THR A 109 0.84 -3.37 -16.50
N ARG A 110 -0.03 -2.65 -15.78
CA ARG A 110 -0.50 -1.29 -16.08
C ARG A 110 -0.57 -0.45 -14.79
N GLY A 111 0.49 -0.53 -13.97
CA GLY A 111 0.61 0.27 -12.75
C GLY A 111 0.49 1.77 -13.05
N ARG A 112 -0.30 2.50 -12.25
CA ARG A 112 -0.63 3.91 -12.50
C ARG A 112 -0.13 4.79 -11.37
N GLY A 113 0.44 5.93 -11.75
CA GLY A 113 0.64 7.10 -10.92
C GLY A 113 -0.38 8.20 -11.24
N ARG A 114 -0.15 9.40 -10.71
CA ARG A 114 -0.94 10.59 -11.04
C ARG A 114 -0.76 11.00 -12.50
N MET A 115 -1.74 11.70 -13.05
CA MET A 115 -1.71 12.25 -14.42
C MET A 115 -1.35 11.23 -15.50
N GLN A 116 -1.88 9.99 -15.39
CA GLN A 116 -1.62 8.88 -16.33
C GLN A 116 -0.15 8.45 -16.43
N ARG A 117 0.72 8.87 -15.51
CA ARG A 117 2.09 8.35 -15.46
C ARG A 117 2.09 6.86 -15.10
N VAL A 118 3.04 6.12 -15.63
CA VAL A 118 3.20 4.69 -15.32
C VAL A 118 3.98 4.56 -14.00
N TRP A 119 3.53 3.68 -13.12
CA TRP A 119 4.29 3.25 -11.96
C TRP A 119 4.92 1.89 -12.25
N SER A 120 6.26 1.83 -12.35
CA SER A 120 6.95 0.54 -12.58
C SER A 120 6.69 -0.41 -11.42
N SER A 121 6.14 -1.57 -11.74
CA SER A 121 5.63 -2.53 -10.76
C SER A 121 6.30 -3.90 -10.88
N ASP A 122 7.62 -3.91 -11.05
CA ASP A 122 8.42 -5.13 -11.18
C ASP A 122 8.41 -5.99 -9.91
N ALA A 123 8.74 -7.27 -10.06
CA ALA A 123 8.78 -8.20 -8.93
C ALA A 123 9.69 -7.68 -7.80
N GLY A 124 9.20 -7.76 -6.57
CA GLY A 124 9.92 -7.35 -5.37
C GLY A 124 9.46 -6.03 -4.76
N GLY A 125 8.66 -5.21 -5.45
CA GLY A 125 7.97 -4.09 -4.80
C GLY A 125 6.74 -4.54 -4.01
N LEU A 126 6.17 -3.61 -3.23
CA LEU A 126 4.90 -3.78 -2.55
C LEU A 126 3.86 -2.89 -3.23
N TYR A 127 2.88 -3.52 -3.87
CA TYR A 127 1.84 -2.84 -4.64
C TYR A 127 0.48 -3.26 -4.10
N PHE A 128 -0.25 -2.32 -3.52
CA PHE A 128 -1.58 -2.60 -2.99
C PHE A 128 -2.48 -1.37 -3.09
N THR A 129 -3.78 -1.60 -3.02
CA THR A 129 -4.78 -0.55 -2.86
C THR A 129 -5.72 -0.93 -1.72
N VAL A 130 -5.91 0.00 -0.77
CA VAL A 130 -6.87 -0.17 0.33
C VAL A 130 -8.14 0.62 0.02
N VAL A 131 -9.28 -0.05 0.14
CA VAL A 131 -10.61 0.58 0.10
C VAL A 131 -10.93 1.05 1.52
N VAL A 132 -11.13 2.35 1.71
CA VAL A 132 -11.57 2.93 3.00
C VAL A 132 -12.89 3.68 2.88
N ARG A 133 -13.71 3.60 3.92
CA ARG A 133 -15.04 4.22 4.05
C ARG A 133 -15.08 5.11 5.30
N PRO A 134 -14.34 6.24 5.29
CA PRO A 134 -13.99 6.98 6.51
C PRO A 134 -15.14 7.76 7.17
N GLY A 135 -16.30 7.93 6.51
CA GLY A 135 -17.41 8.72 7.05
C GLY A 135 -17.06 10.19 7.33
N ILE A 136 -16.08 10.75 6.59
CA ILE A 136 -15.62 12.14 6.74
C ILE A 136 -16.23 13.04 5.65
N PRO A 137 -16.36 14.36 5.91
CA PRO A 137 -16.69 15.34 4.89
C PRO A 137 -15.73 15.31 3.70
N LEU A 138 -16.27 15.51 2.49
CA LEU A 138 -15.51 15.49 1.23
C LEU A 138 -14.27 16.41 1.24
N MET A 139 -14.37 17.57 1.89
CA MET A 139 -13.28 18.56 2.00
C MET A 139 -12.04 18.03 2.74
N PHE A 140 -12.16 16.96 3.53
CA PHE A 140 -11.04 16.34 4.25
C PHE A 140 -10.45 15.12 3.53
N SER A 141 -10.99 14.73 2.38
CA SER A 141 -10.53 13.55 1.62
C SER A 141 -9.04 13.63 1.25
N GLY A 142 -8.52 14.84 0.96
CA GLY A 142 -7.09 15.07 0.69
C GLY A 142 -6.19 14.71 1.87
N LEU A 143 -6.66 14.94 3.09
CA LEU A 143 -5.91 14.64 4.31
C LEU A 143 -5.74 13.13 4.54
N VAL A 144 -6.62 12.29 3.99
CA VAL A 144 -6.47 10.83 4.07
C VAL A 144 -5.22 10.35 3.31
N ASN A 145 -4.91 10.99 2.18
CA ASN A 145 -3.68 10.71 1.44
C ASN A 145 -2.42 11.13 2.23
N LEU A 146 -2.48 12.29 2.91
CA LEU A 146 -1.39 12.76 3.77
C LEU A 146 -1.20 11.85 4.98
N ALA A 147 -2.28 11.41 5.61
CA ALA A 147 -2.31 10.44 6.70
C ALA A 147 -1.61 9.13 6.33
N ALA A 148 -1.95 8.54 5.18
CA ALA A 148 -1.30 7.33 4.69
C ALA A 148 0.21 7.54 4.44
N ALA A 149 0.60 8.71 3.95
CA ALA A 149 2.01 9.04 3.72
C ALA A 149 2.80 9.13 5.03
N ILE A 150 2.22 9.73 6.08
CA ILE A 150 2.81 9.79 7.42
C ILE A 150 3.05 8.38 7.96
N ASP A 151 2.05 7.50 7.90
CA ASP A 151 2.19 6.13 8.43
C ASP A 151 3.31 5.36 7.74
N VAL A 152 3.48 5.51 6.42
CA VAL A 152 4.63 4.90 5.73
C VAL A 152 5.94 5.51 6.21
N ALA A 153 6.04 6.83 6.29
CA ALA A 153 7.28 7.47 6.74
C ALA A 153 7.68 7.03 8.16
N ASP A 154 6.70 6.92 9.07
CA ASP A 154 6.90 6.43 10.44
C ASP A 154 7.34 4.97 10.47
N ILE A 155 6.74 4.11 9.65
CA ILE A 155 7.12 2.69 9.53
C ILE A 155 8.55 2.55 8.99
N LEU A 156 8.91 3.34 7.98
CA LEU A 156 10.27 3.34 7.42
C LEU A 156 11.30 3.82 8.45
N SER A 157 10.97 4.87 9.21
CA SER A 157 11.85 5.41 10.23
C SER A 157 12.03 4.46 11.41
N SER A 158 10.92 4.04 12.02
CA SER A 158 10.94 3.24 13.25
C SER A 158 11.29 1.76 13.03
N GLY A 159 10.80 1.16 11.94
CA GLY A 159 11.01 -0.25 11.64
C GLY A 159 12.33 -0.55 10.93
N TYR A 160 12.88 0.42 10.20
CA TYR A 160 14.01 0.20 9.30
C TYR A 160 15.14 1.23 9.43
N ALA A 161 15.03 2.21 10.34
CA ALA A 161 15.99 3.31 10.48
C ALA A 161 16.21 4.10 9.16
N VAL A 162 15.19 4.17 8.31
CA VAL A 162 15.22 4.91 7.05
C VAL A 162 14.47 6.22 7.22
N ALA A 163 15.20 7.33 7.25
CA ALA A 163 14.62 8.67 7.35
C ALA A 163 13.91 9.04 6.03
N ALA A 164 12.58 8.95 6.03
CA ALA A 164 11.74 9.25 4.89
C ALA A 164 11.08 10.64 5.02
N GLY A 165 11.11 11.40 3.94
CA GLY A 165 10.52 12.74 3.84
C GLY A 165 9.29 12.77 2.95
N LEU A 166 8.31 13.59 3.31
CA LEU A 166 7.05 13.73 2.59
C LEU A 166 7.11 14.88 1.58
N LYS A 167 7.01 14.51 0.30
CA LYS A 167 6.90 15.45 -0.82
C LYS A 167 5.45 15.60 -1.22
N TRP A 168 4.93 16.83 -1.10
CA TRP A 168 3.55 17.11 -1.50
C TRP A 168 3.39 16.88 -3.01
N PRO A 169 2.26 16.33 -3.48
CA PRO A 169 1.10 15.93 -2.67
C PRO A 169 1.13 14.47 -2.18
N ASN A 170 2.01 13.62 -2.69
CA ASN A 170 1.78 12.18 -2.62
C ASN A 170 3.04 11.30 -2.77
N ASP A 171 4.24 11.88 -2.75
CA ASP A 171 5.48 11.15 -2.92
C ASP A 171 6.24 11.08 -1.59
N ILE A 172 6.89 9.95 -1.33
CA ILE A 172 7.78 9.76 -0.18
C ILE A 172 9.19 9.59 -0.71
N LEU A 173 10.12 10.34 -0.13
CA LEU A 173 11.51 10.39 -0.56
C LEU A 173 12.47 9.91 0.53
N VAL A 174 13.59 9.34 0.13
CA VAL A 174 14.76 9.08 0.98
C VAL A 174 15.97 9.63 0.25
N ASN A 175 16.74 10.53 0.87
CA ASN A 175 17.88 11.20 0.23
C ASN A 175 17.50 11.81 -1.14
N GLU A 176 16.36 12.51 -1.19
CA GLU A 176 15.77 13.13 -2.39
C GLU A 176 15.33 12.15 -3.49
N LYS A 177 15.50 10.84 -3.30
CA LYS A 177 15.05 9.80 -4.22
C LYS A 177 13.70 9.23 -3.81
N LYS A 178 12.85 8.97 -4.79
CA LYS A 178 11.51 8.42 -4.60
C LYS A 178 11.54 6.97 -4.15
N ILE A 179 10.93 6.69 -3.00
CA ILE A 179 10.76 5.32 -2.49
C ILE A 179 9.31 4.85 -2.57
N CYS A 180 8.34 5.76 -2.43
CA CYS A 180 6.92 5.45 -2.47
C CYS A 180 6.14 6.51 -3.23
N GLY A 181 5.08 6.07 -3.93
CA GLY A 181 4.03 6.93 -4.46
C GLY A 181 2.68 6.46 -3.96
N ILE A 182 1.84 7.41 -3.56
CA ILE A 182 0.45 7.16 -3.16
C ILE A 182 -0.48 7.78 -4.21
N LEU A 183 -1.54 7.08 -4.55
CA LEU A 183 -2.59 7.53 -5.46
C LEU A 183 -3.94 7.33 -4.79
N SER A 184 -4.66 8.41 -4.53
CA SER A 184 -6.03 8.34 -4.04
C SER A 184 -7.03 8.53 -5.20
N GLN A 185 -8.06 7.69 -5.23
CA GLN A 185 -9.24 7.86 -6.09
C GLN A 185 -10.48 7.71 -5.23
N MET A 186 -11.47 8.58 -5.40
CA MET A 186 -12.69 8.58 -4.60
C MET A 186 -13.91 8.36 -5.48
N GLU A 187 -14.92 7.71 -4.92
CA GLU A 187 -16.30 7.83 -5.37
C GLU A 187 -17.09 8.49 -4.23
N ALA A 188 -17.92 9.46 -4.59
CA ALA A 188 -18.67 10.28 -3.63
C ALA A 188 -20.14 10.30 -4.02
N GLU A 189 -21.02 10.26 -3.02
CA GLU A 189 -22.47 10.41 -3.19
C GLU A 189 -22.92 11.63 -2.37
N GLY A 190 -23.44 12.65 -3.05
CA GLY A 190 -23.73 13.96 -2.43
C GLY A 190 -22.46 14.63 -1.90
N ASP A 191 -22.51 15.13 -0.65
CA ASP A 191 -21.40 15.82 0.02
C ASP A 191 -20.52 14.90 0.88
N GLN A 192 -20.74 13.58 0.81
CA GLN A 192 -20.01 12.58 1.59
C GLN A 192 -19.18 11.64 0.70
N VAL A 193 -18.06 11.18 1.24
CA VAL A 193 -17.23 10.16 0.60
C VAL A 193 -17.88 8.79 0.83
N ASP A 194 -18.29 8.11 -0.25
CA ASP A 194 -18.78 6.73 -0.17
C ASP A 194 -17.60 5.78 0.08
N TYR A 195 -16.56 5.88 -0.76
CA TYR A 195 -15.29 5.22 -0.51
C TYR A 195 -14.10 5.97 -1.14
N LEU A 196 -12.92 5.71 -0.59
CA LEU A 196 -11.63 6.15 -1.10
C LEU A 196 -10.75 4.93 -1.33
N ASN A 197 -10.23 4.79 -2.54
CA ASN A 197 -9.19 3.82 -2.89
C ASN A 197 -7.82 4.48 -2.75
N LEU A 198 -6.99 3.95 -1.86
CA LEU A 198 -5.63 4.41 -1.61
C LEU A 198 -4.65 3.40 -2.19
N GLY A 199 -4.22 3.66 -3.43
CA GLY A 199 -3.20 2.89 -4.12
C GLY A 199 -1.81 3.29 -3.67
N MET A 200 -0.97 2.31 -3.36
CA MET A 200 0.37 2.51 -2.84
C MET A 200 1.34 1.63 -3.62
N GLY A 201 2.35 2.28 -4.16
CA GLY A 201 3.52 1.62 -4.71
C GLY A 201 4.72 1.94 -3.84
N LEU A 202 5.29 0.94 -3.18
CA LEU A 202 6.51 1.06 -2.39
C LEU A 202 7.61 0.21 -3.00
N ASN A 203 8.76 0.83 -3.23
CA ASN A 203 9.96 0.16 -3.69
C ASN A 203 10.65 -0.56 -2.52
N VAL A 204 10.54 -1.89 -2.47
CA VAL A 204 11.06 -2.70 -1.37
C VAL A 204 12.28 -3.50 -1.81
N ASN A 205 12.09 -4.56 -2.60
CA ASN A 205 13.14 -5.48 -3.05
C ASN A 205 13.40 -5.41 -4.56
N ASN A 206 12.66 -4.56 -5.29
CA ASN A 206 12.83 -4.29 -6.72
C ASN A 206 14.01 -3.33 -7.00
N GLN A 207 14.27 -3.08 -8.28
CA GLN A 207 15.33 -2.21 -8.80
C GLN A 207 14.75 -1.00 -9.55
N PRO A 208 14.03 -0.09 -8.87
CA PRO A 208 13.37 1.05 -9.53
C PRO A 208 14.34 2.00 -10.22
N GLU A 209 15.60 2.06 -9.79
CA GLU A 209 16.66 2.90 -10.37
C GLU A 209 16.97 2.57 -11.84
N SER A 210 16.65 1.35 -12.28
CA SER A 210 16.80 0.94 -13.68
C SER A 210 15.75 1.57 -14.61
N VAL A 211 14.64 2.07 -14.05
CA VAL A 211 13.52 2.67 -14.78
C VAL A 211 13.42 4.18 -14.50
N GLU A 212 13.70 4.60 -13.27
CA GLU A 212 13.65 6.00 -12.82
C GLU A 212 14.91 6.30 -11.99
N ALA A 213 15.86 7.04 -12.56
CA ALA A 213 17.13 7.37 -11.89
C ALA A 213 16.94 8.08 -10.53
N GLY A 214 15.82 8.80 -10.37
CA GLY A 214 15.41 9.46 -9.15
C GLY A 214 14.71 8.55 -8.13
N ALA A 215 14.69 7.23 -8.31
CA ALA A 215 14.05 6.29 -7.40
C ALA A 215 15.05 5.44 -6.61
N VAL A 216 14.58 4.87 -5.49
CA VAL A 216 15.37 4.01 -4.60
C VAL A 216 14.48 2.94 -3.98
N SER A 217 15.05 1.79 -3.59
CA SER A 217 14.34 0.72 -2.87
C SER A 217 14.91 0.47 -1.47
N LEU A 218 14.10 -0.06 -0.55
CA LEU A 218 14.58 -0.41 0.79
C LEU A 218 15.74 -1.39 0.78
N LYS A 219 15.73 -2.37 -0.12
CA LYS A 219 16.82 -3.33 -0.29
C LYS A 219 18.13 -2.63 -0.67
N SER A 220 18.07 -1.64 -1.56
CA SER A 220 19.27 -0.87 -1.95
C SER A 220 19.82 -0.03 -0.78
N LEU A 221 18.95 0.51 0.08
CA LEU A 221 19.32 1.30 1.24
C LEU A 221 19.90 0.44 2.38
N LEU A 222 19.32 -0.74 2.61
CA LEU A 222 19.65 -1.59 3.76
C LEU A 222 20.68 -2.69 3.43
N GLY A 223 20.98 -2.90 2.15
CA GLY A 223 21.88 -3.96 1.68
C GLY A 223 21.32 -5.39 1.85
N ARG A 224 20.05 -5.55 2.21
CA ARG A 224 19.39 -6.83 2.46
C ARG A 224 17.91 -6.81 2.05
N PRO A 225 17.30 -7.95 1.69
CA PRO A 225 15.88 -8.00 1.42
C PRO A 225 15.06 -7.69 2.68
N VAL A 226 13.87 -7.14 2.47
CA VAL A 226 12.90 -6.79 3.51
C VAL A 226 11.59 -7.54 3.27
N PRO A 227 11.02 -8.22 4.28
CA PRO A 227 9.71 -8.85 4.14
C PRO A 227 8.60 -7.81 3.94
N ARG A 228 7.97 -7.82 2.76
CA ARG A 228 6.89 -6.89 2.38
C ARG A 228 5.64 -7.06 3.23
N ARG A 229 5.39 -8.27 3.71
CA ARG A 229 4.27 -8.55 4.60
C ARG A 229 4.36 -7.76 5.90
N GLU A 230 5.55 -7.63 6.49
CA GLU A 230 5.75 -6.86 7.72
C GLU A 230 5.34 -5.40 7.54
N ILE A 231 5.76 -4.79 6.43
CA ILE A 231 5.40 -3.41 6.08
C ILE A 231 3.88 -3.28 5.88
N LEU A 232 3.27 -4.18 5.12
CA LEU A 232 1.83 -4.11 4.85
C LEU A 232 1.01 -4.28 6.13
N VAL A 233 1.36 -5.22 7.00
CA VAL A 233 0.67 -5.41 8.29
C VAL A 233 0.82 -4.16 9.17
N ALA A 234 2.05 -3.65 9.32
CA ALA A 234 2.31 -2.44 10.10
C ALA A 234 1.53 -1.23 9.56
N PHE A 235 1.45 -1.09 8.24
CA PHE A 235 0.67 -0.03 7.60
C PHE A 235 -0.81 -0.17 7.89
N LEU A 236 -1.39 -1.35 7.69
CA LEU A 236 -2.82 -1.57 7.93
C LEU A 236 -3.19 -1.33 9.40
N ASP A 237 -2.34 -1.76 10.35
CA ASP A 237 -2.56 -1.52 11.78
C ASP A 237 -2.51 -0.03 12.15
N ALA A 238 -1.47 0.68 11.69
CA ALA A 238 -1.30 2.11 11.94
C ALA A 238 -2.41 2.94 11.29
N PHE A 239 -2.70 2.65 10.02
CA PHE A 239 -3.66 3.41 9.23
C PHE A 239 -5.10 3.18 9.70
N GLU A 240 -5.49 1.94 10.03
CA GLU A 240 -6.82 1.65 10.61
C GLU A 240 -7.03 2.37 11.94
N LYS A 241 -6.02 2.38 12.81
CA LYS A 241 -6.05 3.13 14.07
C LYS A 241 -6.17 4.64 13.82
N ARG A 242 -5.44 5.18 12.83
CA ARG A 242 -5.47 6.59 12.47
C ARG A 242 -6.83 7.01 11.91
N MET A 243 -7.41 6.22 11.01
CA MET A 243 -8.71 6.51 10.42
C MET A 243 -9.84 6.42 11.45
N LYS A 244 -9.76 5.50 12.41
CA LYS A 244 -10.71 5.44 13.53
C LYS A 244 -10.66 6.67 14.44
N ASN A 245 -9.48 7.28 14.59
CA ASN A 245 -9.26 8.46 15.44
C ASN A 245 -8.83 9.66 14.59
N PHE A 246 -9.50 9.84 13.44
CA PHE A 246 -9.07 10.81 12.44
C PHE A 246 -9.17 12.24 12.96
N ASP A 247 -8.03 12.91 13.04
CA ASP A 247 -7.90 14.31 13.44
C ASP A 247 -7.22 15.11 12.31
N PRO A 248 -7.97 15.94 11.56
CA PRO A 248 -7.43 16.77 10.49
C PRO A 248 -6.25 17.65 10.91
N ALA A 249 -6.33 18.27 12.10
CA ALA A 249 -5.30 19.19 12.57
C ALA A 249 -4.01 18.44 12.92
N ALA A 250 -4.15 17.29 13.59
CA ALA A 250 -3.00 16.42 13.90
C ALA A 250 -2.32 15.89 12.63
N VAL A 251 -3.10 15.50 11.60
CA VAL A 251 -2.54 15.06 10.31
C VAL A 251 -1.72 16.16 9.66
N ILE A 252 -2.20 17.40 9.64
CA ILE A 252 -1.45 18.54 9.07
C ILE A 252 -0.16 18.78 9.85
N GLN A 253 -0.22 18.79 11.18
CA GLN A 253 0.96 19.01 12.02
C GLN A 253 2.01 17.91 11.84
N GLN A 254 1.60 16.64 11.84
CA GLN A 254 2.50 15.52 11.63
C GLN A 254 3.06 15.52 10.21
N TRP A 255 2.26 15.81 9.18
CA TRP A 255 2.79 15.92 7.82
C TRP A 255 3.90 16.97 7.73
N LYS A 256 3.72 18.13 8.40
CA LYS A 256 4.73 19.18 8.48
C LYS A 256 6.02 18.72 9.17
N SER A 257 5.98 17.82 10.17
CA SER A 257 7.21 17.33 10.80
C SER A 257 8.05 16.41 9.90
N HIS A 258 7.44 15.77 8.90
CA HIS A 258 8.15 14.93 7.92
C HIS A 258 8.39 15.65 6.58
N ASN A 259 8.00 16.91 6.44
CA ASN A 259 7.95 17.56 5.14
C ASN A 259 9.34 17.76 4.52
N VAL A 260 9.42 17.65 3.20
CA VAL A 260 10.60 18.07 2.40
C VAL A 260 10.26 19.11 1.34
N THR A 261 9.06 19.69 1.41
CA THR A 261 8.52 20.62 0.40
C THR A 261 8.47 22.06 0.89
N LEU A 262 8.09 22.28 2.16
CA LEU A 262 7.97 23.63 2.70
C LEU A 262 9.36 24.29 2.78
N GLY A 263 9.40 25.59 2.55
CA GLY A 263 10.65 26.37 2.46
C GLY A 263 11.35 26.28 1.10
N LYS A 264 10.88 25.44 0.16
CA LYS A 264 11.44 25.35 -1.19
C LYS A 264 10.63 26.15 -2.20
N ARG A 265 11.29 26.67 -3.23
CA ARG A 265 10.61 27.14 -4.45
C ARG A 265 10.11 25.93 -5.22
N VAL A 266 8.84 25.95 -5.58
CA VAL A 266 8.18 24.86 -6.27
C VAL A 266 7.34 25.36 -7.42
N ARG A 267 7.14 24.47 -8.39
CA ARG A 267 6.19 24.62 -9.49
C ARG A 267 5.12 23.55 -9.33
N VAL A 268 3.88 23.96 -9.18
CA VAL A 268 2.72 23.06 -9.11
C VAL A 268 1.95 23.13 -10.41
N ALA A 269 1.94 22.03 -11.15
CA ALA A 269 1.21 21.92 -12.41
C ALA A 269 -0.11 21.16 -12.22
N THR A 270 -1.21 21.75 -12.67
CA THR A 270 -2.51 21.09 -12.81
C THR A 270 -2.83 20.92 -14.30
N VAL A 271 -3.99 20.34 -14.62
CA VAL A 271 -4.46 20.26 -16.02
C VAL A 271 -4.78 21.66 -16.59
N LYS A 272 -5.13 22.62 -15.74
CA LYS A 272 -5.62 23.95 -16.17
C LYS A 272 -4.56 25.03 -16.09
N GLU A 273 -3.68 24.95 -15.08
CA GLU A 273 -2.77 26.03 -14.73
C GLU A 273 -1.47 25.49 -14.13
N THR A 274 -0.44 26.32 -14.17
CA THR A 274 0.81 26.11 -13.45
C THR A 274 1.05 27.29 -12.52
N VAL A 275 1.34 27.01 -11.26
CA VAL A 275 1.60 28.01 -10.22
C VAL A 275 3.01 27.83 -9.71
N GLU A 276 3.78 28.92 -9.63
CA GLU A 276 5.16 28.92 -9.16
C GLU A 276 5.31 29.85 -7.96
N GLY A 277 5.99 29.39 -6.92
CA GLY A 277 6.16 30.19 -5.71
C GLY A 277 6.97 29.47 -4.63
N LEU A 278 7.17 30.15 -3.51
CA LEU A 278 7.71 29.54 -2.29
C LEU A 278 6.61 28.74 -1.60
N ALA A 279 6.84 27.45 -1.36
CA ALA A 279 5.93 26.64 -0.53
C ALA A 279 6.06 27.07 0.93
N VAL A 280 5.04 27.76 1.46
CA VAL A 280 5.10 28.38 2.79
C VAL A 280 4.31 27.61 3.84
N ASP A 281 3.22 26.96 3.47
CA ASP A 281 2.40 26.22 4.43
C ASP A 281 1.45 25.20 3.77
N LEU A 282 0.70 24.45 4.58
CA LEU A 282 -0.52 23.75 4.18
C LEU A 282 -1.75 24.42 4.79
N ASP A 283 -2.85 24.47 4.04
CA ASP A 283 -4.15 24.88 4.57
C ASP A 283 -4.80 23.79 5.45
N ALA A 284 -5.98 24.07 5.99
CA ALA A 284 -6.75 23.16 6.85
C ALA A 284 -7.26 21.88 6.14
N HIS A 285 -7.08 21.77 4.83
CA HIS A 285 -7.54 20.66 3.98
C HIS A 285 -6.38 19.94 3.27
N GLY A 286 -5.13 20.34 3.52
CA GLY A 286 -3.93 19.75 2.94
C GLY A 286 -3.50 20.34 1.59
N GLY A 287 -4.12 21.45 1.17
CA GLY A 287 -3.69 22.23 0.01
C GLY A 287 -2.37 22.96 0.28
N LEU A 288 -1.46 22.97 -0.69
CA LEU A 288 -0.16 23.62 -0.57
C LEU A 288 -0.30 25.13 -0.79
N ILE A 289 0.04 25.92 0.23
CA ILE A 289 0.02 27.37 0.17
C ILE A 289 1.36 27.85 -0.41
N LEU A 290 1.28 28.52 -1.56
CA LEU A 290 2.40 29.12 -2.28
C LEU A 290 2.39 30.63 -2.09
N GLN A 291 3.53 31.21 -1.75
CA GLN A 291 3.77 32.65 -1.85
C GLN A 291 4.37 32.97 -3.22
N LEU A 292 3.64 33.76 -4.01
CA LEU A 292 4.02 34.14 -5.38
C LEU A 292 5.05 35.27 -5.38
N ALA A 293 5.59 35.59 -6.56
CA ALA A 293 6.60 36.62 -6.72
C ALA A 293 6.12 38.03 -6.34
N ASP A 294 4.83 38.32 -6.49
CA ASP A 294 4.20 39.58 -6.09
C ASP A 294 3.83 39.64 -4.59
N GLY A 295 4.15 38.58 -3.84
CA GLY A 295 3.87 38.46 -2.40
C GLY A 295 2.47 37.94 -2.07
N THR A 296 1.60 37.75 -3.06
CA THR A 296 0.27 37.15 -2.83
C THR A 296 0.39 35.66 -2.49
N ARG A 297 -0.66 35.10 -1.88
CA ARG A 297 -0.74 33.68 -1.55
C ARG A 297 -1.80 32.99 -2.40
N GLN A 298 -1.45 31.84 -2.94
CA GLN A 298 -2.36 30.97 -3.68
C GLN A 298 -2.28 29.54 -3.13
N THR A 299 -3.41 28.87 -2.99
CA THR A 299 -3.47 27.49 -2.52
C THR A 299 -3.65 26.54 -3.70
N ALA A 300 -2.71 25.60 -3.85
CA ALA A 300 -2.85 24.47 -4.76
C ALA A 300 -3.47 23.29 -4.02
N VAL A 301 -4.72 22.96 -4.34
CA VAL A 301 -5.46 21.83 -3.74
C VAL A 301 -5.08 20.48 -4.36
N HIS A 302 -4.59 20.48 -5.59
CA HIS A 302 -4.07 19.33 -6.30
C HIS A 302 -3.04 19.78 -7.36
N GLY A 303 -2.26 18.83 -7.87
CA GLY A 303 -1.31 19.06 -8.97
C GLY A 303 -0.13 18.10 -8.88
N ASP A 304 0.83 18.26 -9.77
CA ASP A 304 2.16 17.66 -9.67
C ASP A 304 3.14 18.75 -9.22
N CYS A 305 3.85 18.49 -8.13
CA CYS A 305 4.80 19.43 -7.54
C CYS A 305 6.23 19.07 -7.91
N PHE A 306 6.90 20.02 -8.54
CA PHE A 306 8.30 19.96 -8.92
C PHE A 306 9.06 20.88 -7.98
N HIS A 307 10.05 20.35 -7.27
CA HIS A 307 11.02 21.18 -6.57
C HIS A 307 11.87 21.87 -7.62
N GLY A 308 11.93 23.20 -7.57
CA GLY A 308 12.82 23.96 -8.44
C GLY A 308 14.29 23.76 -8.05
N PRO A 309 15.24 24.11 -8.92
CA PRO A 309 16.61 24.38 -8.51
C PRO A 309 16.68 25.55 -7.50
#